data_AF-A0A553V3U9-F1
#
_entry.id   AF-A0A553V3U9-F1
#
_cell.length_a   1.000
_cell.length_b   1.000
_cell.length_c   1.000
_cell.angle_alpha   90.00
_cell.angle_beta   90.00
_cell.angle_gamma   90.00
#
_symmetry.space_group_name_H-M   'P 1'
#
loop_
_entity.id
_entity.type
_entity.pdbx_description
1 polymer ?
#
loop_
_entity_poly.entity_id
_entity_poly.type
_entity_poly.pdbx_seq_one_letter_code
_entity_poly.pdbx_strand_id
1 'polypeptide(L)'
;MTNNDMSQVDNALDQELRDSITEHLQVKDANGEHVGTVDHLDGDRIKLTRTDSSDGQHHYINLSDVKSADQVAVYLEKAKADLKM
;
A
#
# COMPACT_ATOMS: atom_id res chain seq x y z
N MET A 1 -15.64 36.15 4.39
CA MET A 1 -14.45 35.50 4.96
C MET A 1 -14.52 34.05 4.53
N THR A 2 -13.99 33.75 3.36
CA THR A 2 -13.88 32.41 2.78
C THR A 2 -12.78 31.70 3.55
N ASN A 3 -13.09 30.58 4.21
CA ASN A 3 -12.11 29.65 4.75
C ASN A 3 -12.79 28.27 4.81
N ASN A 4 -12.98 27.67 3.65
CA ASN A 4 -13.14 26.22 3.53
C ASN A 4 -12.58 25.82 2.16
N ASP A 5 -11.31 26.19 1.98
CA ASP A 5 -10.44 25.74 0.89
C ASP A 5 -10.35 24.21 0.94
N MET A 6 -11.21 23.56 0.16
CA MET A 6 -10.82 22.65 -0.93
C MET A 6 -9.76 21.55 -0.67
N SER A 7 -9.48 21.15 0.57
CA SER A 7 -8.51 20.09 0.92
C SER A 7 -9.15 18.81 1.45
N GLN A 8 -10.41 18.51 1.07
CA GLN A 8 -11.16 17.36 1.58
C GLN A 8 -11.37 16.22 0.57
N VAL A 9 -10.98 16.38 -0.69
CA VAL A 9 -11.29 15.37 -1.73
C VAL A 9 -10.20 14.29 -1.86
N ASP A 10 -8.94 14.60 -1.58
CA ASP A 10 -7.84 13.63 -1.69
C ASP A 10 -7.67 12.75 -0.42
N ASN A 11 -8.09 13.22 0.75
CA ASN A 11 -7.76 12.58 2.04
C ASN A 11 -8.69 11.43 2.46
N ALA A 12 -9.94 11.38 1.98
CA ALA A 12 -10.90 10.37 2.45
C ALA A 12 -10.55 8.97 1.95
N LEU A 13 -10.11 8.86 0.69
CA LEU A 13 -9.74 7.58 0.09
C LEU A 13 -8.48 6.99 0.75
N ASP A 14 -7.51 7.85 1.06
CA ASP A 14 -6.28 7.45 1.74
C ASP A 14 -6.54 6.96 3.18
N GLN A 15 -7.49 7.55 3.89
CA GLN A 15 -7.87 7.09 5.23
C GLN A 15 -8.53 5.70 5.19
N GLU A 16 -9.47 5.47 4.27
CA GLU A 16 -10.12 4.16 4.14
C GLU A 16 -9.15 3.05 3.73
N LEU A 17 -8.16 3.37 2.88
CA LEU A 17 -7.10 2.43 2.51
C LEU A 17 -6.25 2.06 3.73
N ARG A 18 -5.84 3.04 4.54
CA ARG A 18 -5.06 2.79 5.76
C ARG A 18 -5.80 1.90 6.74
N ASP A 19 -7.08 2.16 6.96
CA ASP A 19 -7.91 1.36 7.86
C ASP A 19 -8.13 -0.06 7.34
N SER A 20 -8.09 -0.25 6.02
CA SER A 20 -8.20 -1.57 5.37
C SER A 20 -6.89 -2.35 5.38
N ILE A 21 -5.74 -1.67 5.41
CA ILE A 21 -4.42 -2.32 5.42
C ILE A 21 -4.10 -2.79 6.84
N THR A 22 -4.14 -4.10 7.01
CA THR A 22 -3.77 -4.76 8.26
C THR A 22 -2.47 -5.55 8.12
N GLU A 23 -1.81 -5.79 9.24
CA GLU A 23 -0.62 -6.64 9.30
C GLU A 23 -0.97 -8.06 8.81
N HIS A 24 -0.01 -8.73 8.17
CA HIS A 24 -0.15 -10.06 7.56
C HIS A 24 -1.02 -10.15 6.29
N LEU A 25 -1.51 -9.04 5.73
CA LEU A 25 -2.16 -9.07 4.41
C LEU A 25 -1.18 -9.37 3.28
N GLN A 26 -1.64 -10.09 2.26
CA GLN A 26 -0.84 -10.32 1.06
C GLN A 26 -0.77 -9.04 0.23
N VAL A 27 0.34 -8.82 -0.45
CA VAL A 27 0.49 -7.69 -1.37
C VAL A 27 0.66 -8.24 -2.76
N LYS A 28 -0.26 -7.85 -3.65
CA LYS A 28 -0.29 -8.26 -5.04
C LYS A 28 -0.08 -7.06 -5.94
N ASP A 29 0.71 -7.23 -6.98
CA ASP A 29 0.93 -6.17 -7.94
C ASP A 29 -0.24 -6.04 -8.93
N ALA A 30 -0.13 -5.09 -9.87
CA ALA A 30 -1.12 -4.89 -10.92
C ALA A 30 -1.36 -6.11 -11.82
N ASN A 31 -0.39 -7.04 -11.90
CA ASN A 31 -0.50 -8.29 -12.65
C ASN A 31 -1.14 -9.42 -11.80
N GLY A 32 -1.35 -9.18 -10.51
CA GLY A 32 -1.81 -10.17 -9.54
C GLY A 32 -0.69 -11.07 -9.01
N GLU A 33 0.58 -10.74 -9.31
CA GLU A 33 1.73 -11.47 -8.77
C GLU A 33 1.92 -11.14 -7.29
N HIS A 34 2.26 -12.17 -6.51
CA HIS A 34 2.55 -12.01 -5.09
C HIS A 34 3.88 -11.27 -4.90
N VAL A 35 3.82 -10.06 -4.37
CA VAL A 35 4.97 -9.20 -4.11
C VAL A 35 5.58 -9.50 -2.75
N GLY A 36 4.73 -9.70 -1.75
CA GLY A 36 5.12 -9.92 -0.37
C GLY A 36 3.93 -9.86 0.58
N THR A 37 4.20 -9.71 1.87
CA THR A 37 3.17 -9.63 2.91
C THR A 37 3.40 -8.37 3.74
N VAL A 38 2.32 -7.72 4.17
CA VAL A 38 2.37 -6.52 5.01
C VAL A 38 2.94 -6.89 6.38
N ASP A 39 4.07 -6.27 6.74
CA ASP A 39 4.65 -6.32 8.08
C ASP A 39 4.03 -5.26 8.97
N HIS A 40 4.03 -4.01 8.49
CA HIS A 40 3.51 -2.86 9.23
C HIS A 40 3.16 -1.70 8.29
N LEU A 41 2.27 -0.80 8.72
CA LEU A 41 2.00 0.45 8.02
C LEU A 41 2.73 1.61 8.71
N ASP A 42 3.75 2.15 8.04
CA ASP A 42 4.57 3.27 8.53
C ASP A 42 4.07 4.58 7.90
N GLY A 43 3.07 5.19 8.54
CA GLY A 43 2.42 6.41 8.06
C GLY A 43 1.76 6.19 6.70
N ASP A 44 2.45 6.64 5.64
CA ASP A 44 1.99 6.60 4.25
C ASP A 44 2.62 5.46 3.44
N ARG A 45 3.38 4.59 4.11
CA ARG A 45 4.15 3.52 3.47
C ARG A 45 3.85 2.16 4.10
N ILE A 46 3.58 1.19 3.25
CA ILE A 46 3.43 -0.20 3.63
C ILE A 46 4.82 -0.83 3.68
N LYS A 47 5.22 -1.29 4.85
CA LYS A 47 6.44 -2.08 5.05
C LYS A 47 6.12 -3.54 4.78
N LEU A 48 6.89 -4.18 3.90
CA LEU A 48 6.78 -5.61 3.64
C LEU A 48 7.71 -6.41 4.54
N THR A 49 7.30 -7.63 4.87
CA THR A 49 8.14 -8.55 5.62
C THR A 49 9.28 -9.10 4.75
N ARG A 50 10.49 -9.04 5.31
CA ARG A 50 11.72 -9.57 4.71
C ARG A 50 11.66 -11.06 4.39
N THR A 51 10.87 -11.83 5.14
CA THR A 51 10.83 -13.29 4.99
C THR A 51 10.09 -13.70 3.73
N ASP A 52 9.21 -12.84 3.24
CA ASP A 52 8.37 -13.09 2.07
C ASP A 52 8.91 -12.40 0.80
N SER A 53 9.85 -11.47 0.97
CA SER A 53 10.59 -10.87 -0.14
C SER A 53 11.61 -11.85 -0.72
N SER A 54 11.55 -12.04 -2.04
CA SER A 54 12.42 -12.98 -2.77
C SER A 54 13.91 -12.62 -2.74
N ASP A 55 14.23 -11.35 -2.46
CA ASP A 55 15.59 -10.81 -2.34
C ASP A 55 16.05 -10.65 -0.88
N GLY A 56 15.19 -10.98 0.08
CA GLY A 56 15.50 -10.89 1.52
C GLY A 56 15.73 -9.47 2.02
N GLN A 57 15.17 -8.45 1.36
CA GLN A 57 15.22 -7.05 1.80
C GLN A 57 13.86 -6.54 2.29
N HIS A 58 13.86 -5.42 3.02
CA HIS A 58 12.63 -4.73 3.42
C HIS A 58 12.18 -3.84 2.26
N HIS A 59 11.06 -4.19 1.63
CA HIS A 59 10.46 -3.34 0.61
C HIS A 59 9.45 -2.40 1.26
N TYR A 60 9.40 -1.17 0.75
CA TYR A 60 8.46 -0.16 1.19
C TYR A 60 7.64 0.29 -0.02
N ILE A 61 6.32 0.26 0.13
CA ILE A 61 5.38 0.65 -0.92
C ILE A 61 4.63 1.87 -0.45
N ASN A 62 4.57 2.93 -1.26
CA ASN A 62 3.77 4.09 -0.89
C ASN A 62 2.29 3.76 -1.07
N LEU A 63 1.45 4.28 -0.18
CA LEU A 63 0.00 4.21 -0.30
C LEU A 63 -0.50 4.77 -1.65
N SER A 64 0.20 5.74 -2.21
CA SER A 64 -0.09 6.28 -3.54
C SER A 64 0.09 5.28 -4.69
N ASP A 65 0.82 4.17 -4.48
CA ASP A 65 0.95 3.08 -5.45
C ASP A 65 -0.08 1.96 -5.19
N VAL A 66 -0.92 2.10 -4.16
CA VAL A 66 -1.99 1.15 -3.83
C VAL A 66 -3.24 1.54 -4.61
N LYS A 67 -3.76 0.58 -5.37
CA LYS A 67 -5.01 0.74 -6.11
C LYS A 67 -6.23 0.49 -5.23
N SER A 68 -6.17 -0.55 -4.42
CA SER A 68 -7.25 -0.95 -3.51
C SER A 68 -6.72 -1.94 -2.48
N ALA A 69 -7.23 -1.89 -1.25
CA ALA A 69 -6.97 -2.90 -0.24
C ALA A 69 -8.27 -3.59 0.17
N ASP A 70 -8.21 -4.89 0.39
CA ASP A 70 -9.29 -5.66 1.01
C ASP A 70 -8.80 -6.37 2.28
N GLN A 71 -9.66 -7.17 2.92
CA GLN A 71 -9.32 -7.91 4.16
C GLN A 71 -8.42 -9.14 3.94
N VAL A 72 -8.01 -9.41 2.71
CA VAL A 72 -7.22 -10.59 2.28
C VAL A 72 -5.89 -10.17 1.66
N ALA A 73 -5.91 -9.14 0.81
CA ALA A 73 -4.77 -8.64 0.06
C ALA A 73 -4.88 -7.15 -0.30
N VAL A 74 -3.72 -6.52 -0.47
CA VAL A 74 -3.52 -5.19 -1.01
C VAL A 74 -3.17 -5.32 -2.49
N TYR A 75 -3.88 -4.61 -3.35
CA TYR A 75 -3.65 -4.56 -4.78
C TYR A 75 -2.97 -3.25 -5.15
N LEU A 76 -1.85 -3.37 -5.86
CA LEU A 76 -1.10 -2.22 -6.32
C LEU A 76 -1.55 -1.76 -7.70
N GLU A 77 -1.35 -0.49 -7.99
CA GLU A 77 -1.58 0.08 -9.33
C GLU A 77 -0.43 -0.26 -10.29
N LYS A 78 0.76 -0.52 -9.75
CA LYS A 78 1.98 -0.82 -10.52
C LYS A 78 2.43 -2.26 -10.37
N ALA A 79 3.15 -2.75 -11.38
CA ALA A 79 3.80 -4.05 -11.33
C ALA A 79 5.02 -4.02 -10.39
N LYS A 80 5.42 -5.18 -9.87
CA LYS A 80 6.66 -5.30 -9.08
C LYS A 80 7.89 -4.72 -9.78
N ALA A 81 7.94 -4.83 -11.11
CA ALA A 81 9.02 -4.32 -11.94
C ALA A 81 9.08 -2.78 -12.03
N ASP A 82 7.94 -2.09 -11.86
CA ASP A 82 7.82 -0.64 -11.94
C ASP A 82 7.93 0.05 -10.57
N LEU A 83 7.80 -0.72 -9.49
CA LEU A 83 8.02 -0.24 -8.14
C LEU A 83 9.52 -0.02 -7.92
N LYS A 84 9.87 1.17 -7.45
CA LYS A 84 11.24 1.47 -7.03
C LYS A 84 11.43 0.88 -5.62
N MET A 85 11.89 -0.36 -5.57
CA MET A 85 12.18 -1.12 -4.34
C MET A 85 13.63 -0.97 -3.92
#